data_AF-A0A7Y7IX39-F1
#
_entry.id   AF-A0A7Y7IX39-F1
#
_cell.length_a   1.000
_cell.length_b   1.000
_cell.length_c   1.000
_cell.angle_alpha   90.00
_cell.angle_beta   90.00
_cell.angle_gamma   90.00
#
_symmetry.space_group_name_H-M   'P 1'
#
loop_
_entity.id
_entity.type
_entity.pdbx_description
1 polymer ?
#
loop_
_entity_poly.entity_id
_entity_poly.type
_entity_poly.pdbx_seq_one_letter_code
_entity_poly.pdbx_strand_id
1 'polypeptide(L)'
;TIGQMPDGGELFVTWSRVLAPLGWPLQGLGVMPQLCTSRGEADLARQLQDLAAGQDDMRDAVHAARAARYPVPVSRILEIRKFCPAAIGTDSDLDAARSLLDNPAEYRAALDAIPDEGTYAPQTE
;
A
#
# COMPACT_ATOMS: atom_id res chain seq x y z
N THR A 1 -20.85 14.58 -2.09
CA THR A 1 -21.66 15.69 -1.54
C THR A 1 -22.64 15.10 -0.56
N ILE A 2 -23.10 15.89 0.40
CA ILE A 2 -24.15 15.49 1.34
C ILE A 2 -25.47 16.07 0.82
N GLY A 3 -26.44 15.22 0.52
CA GLY A 3 -27.79 15.64 0.14
C GLY A 3 -28.75 15.46 1.31
N GLN A 4 -29.50 16.49 1.68
CA GLN A 4 -30.55 16.41 2.70
C GLN A 4 -31.82 15.80 2.10
N MET A 5 -32.46 14.89 2.82
CA MET A 5 -33.69 14.22 2.40
C MET A 5 -34.93 14.86 3.06
N PRO A 6 -36.13 14.77 2.44
CA PRO A 6 -37.35 15.40 2.96
C PRO A 6 -37.81 14.92 4.35
N ASP A 7 -37.37 13.73 4.76
CA ASP A 7 -37.65 13.14 6.07
C ASP A 7 -36.58 13.49 7.13
N GLY A 8 -35.61 14.33 6.78
CA GLY A 8 -34.49 14.70 7.64
C GLY A 8 -33.31 13.73 7.60
N GLY A 9 -33.32 12.74 6.71
CA GLY A 9 -32.15 11.88 6.46
C GLY A 9 -31.04 12.57 5.65
N GLU A 10 -29.84 11.99 5.65
CA GLU A 10 -28.69 12.48 4.89
C GLU A 10 -28.18 11.41 3.92
N LEU A 11 -27.92 11.82 2.67
CA LEU A 11 -27.32 10.98 1.64
C LEU A 11 -25.88 11.37 1.38
N PHE A 12 -24.95 10.43 1.59
CA PHE A 12 -23.53 10.59 1.30
C PHE A 12 -23.20 9.93 -0.04
N VAL A 13 -22.95 10.74 -1.07
CA VAL A 13 -22.56 10.25 -2.42
C VAL A 13 -21.11 10.60 -2.73
N THR A 14 -20.34 9.59 -3.11
CA THR A 14 -19.01 9.74 -3.71
C THR A 14 -19.15 9.81 -5.24
N TRP A 15 -18.83 10.96 -5.83
CA TRP A 15 -18.94 11.24 -7.27
C TRP A 15 -17.58 11.25 -8.00
N SER A 16 -16.50 11.07 -7.25
CA SER A 16 -15.12 11.05 -7.76
C SER A 16 -14.38 9.82 -7.27
N ARG A 17 -13.26 9.50 -7.91
CA ARG A 17 -12.36 8.42 -7.47
C ARG A 17 -11.08 9.02 -6.95
N VAL A 18 -10.49 8.36 -5.97
CA VAL A 18 -9.19 8.74 -5.44
C VAL A 18 -8.11 7.95 -6.16
N LEU A 19 -7.28 8.66 -6.93
CA LEU A 19 -6.07 8.14 -7.55
C LEU A 19 -4.85 8.73 -6.83
N ALA A 20 -3.77 7.96 -6.76
CA ALA A 20 -2.48 8.46 -6.30
C ALA A 20 -1.84 9.40 -7.34
N PRO A 21 -0.80 10.18 -6.98
CA PRO A 21 -0.15 11.11 -7.90
C PRO A 21 0.29 10.50 -9.24
N LEU A 22 0.82 9.27 -9.21
CA LEU A 22 1.19 8.58 -10.45
C LEU A 22 0.05 7.76 -11.08
N GLY A 23 -1.18 7.90 -10.61
CA GLY A 23 -2.40 7.43 -11.27
C GLY A 23 -2.90 6.03 -10.91
N TRP A 24 -2.30 5.33 -9.94
CA TRP A 24 -2.89 4.07 -9.45
C TRP A 24 -4.09 4.34 -8.54
N PRO A 25 -5.12 3.48 -8.53
CA PRO A 25 -6.31 3.72 -7.70
C PRO A 25 -6.00 3.50 -6.23
N LEU A 26 -6.37 4.44 -5.36
CA LEU A 26 -6.35 4.23 -3.90
C LEU A 26 -7.68 3.64 -3.42
N GLN A 27 -8.79 4.04 -4.06
CA GLN A 27 -10.10 3.50 -3.74
C GLN A 27 -10.15 1.98 -4.04
N GLY A 28 -10.48 1.17 -3.04
CA GLY A 28 -10.51 -0.29 -3.13
C GLY A 28 -9.14 -0.95 -2.98
N LEU A 29 -8.11 -0.49 -3.69
CA LEU A 29 -6.77 -1.07 -3.63
C LEU A 29 -6.02 -0.72 -2.33
N GLY A 30 -6.06 0.55 -1.91
CA GLY A 30 -5.30 1.07 -0.78
C GLY A 30 -3.84 1.39 -1.12
N VAL A 31 -3.01 1.51 -0.08
CA VAL A 31 -1.56 1.69 -0.17
C VAL A 31 -0.90 0.37 0.21
N MET A 32 -0.05 -0.16 -0.68
CA MET A 32 0.74 -1.35 -0.38
C MET A 32 2.01 -0.92 0.37
N PRO A 33 2.27 -1.43 1.59
CA PRO A 33 3.46 -1.09 2.35
C PRO A 33 4.68 -1.89 1.87
N GLN A 34 5.87 -1.36 2.15
CA GLN A 34 7.17 -2.04 1.96
C GLN A 34 7.46 -3.06 3.08
N LEU A 35 6.78 -2.92 4.24
CA LEU A 35 6.87 -3.86 5.35
C LEU A 35 5.44 -4.21 5.79
N CYS A 36 5.11 -5.50 5.82
CA CYS A 36 3.79 -5.95 6.24
C CYS A 36 3.80 -6.43 7.70
N THR A 37 3.07 -5.74 8.57
CA THR A 37 2.94 -6.10 10.00
C THR A 37 1.71 -6.96 10.31
N SER A 38 0.80 -7.16 9.34
CA SER A 38 -0.49 -7.83 9.58
C SER A 38 -0.46 -9.36 9.52
N ARG A 39 0.68 -9.95 9.16
CA ARG A 39 0.83 -11.41 8.98
C ARG A 39 1.38 -12.13 10.21
N GLY A 40 1.58 -11.39 11.31
CA GLY A 40 2.07 -11.90 12.59
C GLY A 40 3.58 -11.72 12.77
N GLU A 41 4.03 -11.87 14.02
CA GLU A 41 5.39 -11.52 14.45
C GLU A 41 6.49 -12.30 13.71
N ALA A 42 6.27 -13.58 13.40
CA ALA A 42 7.26 -14.40 12.70
C ALA A 42 7.53 -13.89 11.27
N ASP A 43 6.48 -13.43 10.57
CA ASP A 43 6.63 -12.90 9.22
C ASP A 43 7.25 -11.50 9.22
N LEU A 44 6.90 -10.68 10.24
CA LEU A 44 7.51 -9.38 10.47
C LEU A 44 9.01 -9.50 10.76
N ALA A 45 9.41 -10.38 11.67
CA ALA A 45 10.81 -10.59 12.02
C ALA A 45 11.64 -11.06 10.82
N ARG A 46 11.06 -11.92 9.97
CA ARG A 46 11.69 -12.38 8.73
C ARG A 46 11.88 -11.23 7.73
N GLN A 47 10.84 -10.45 7.47
CA GLN A 47 10.94 -9.29 6.58
C GLN A 47 12.00 -8.27 7.05
N LEU A 48 12.10 -8.01 8.36
CA LEU A 48 13.14 -7.13 8.91
C LEU A 48 14.55 -7.69 8.70
N GLN A 49 14.74 -9.00 8.84
CA GLN A 49 16.02 -9.66 8.54
C GLN A 49 16.38 -9.58 7.05
N ASP A 50 15.40 -9.79 6.18
CA ASP A 50 15.59 -9.69 4.73
C ASP A 50 15.96 -8.25 4.32
N LEU A 51 15.30 -7.25 4.91
CA LEU A 51 15.63 -5.83 4.74
C LEU A 51 17.04 -5.50 5.24
N ALA A 52 17.46 -6.05 6.37
CA ALA A 52 18.82 -5.88 6.88
C ALA A 52 19.87 -6.50 5.94
N ALA A 53 19.50 -7.53 5.17
CA ALA A 53 20.30 -8.13 4.11
C ALA A 53 20.21 -7.39 2.76
N GLY A 54 19.45 -6.29 2.68
CA GLY A 54 19.27 -5.51 1.46
C GLY A 54 18.21 -6.07 0.50
N GLN A 55 17.32 -6.94 0.98
CA GLN A 55 16.26 -7.58 0.21
C GLN A 55 14.90 -7.09 0.71
N ASP A 56 13.92 -6.98 -0.19
CA ASP A 56 12.55 -6.58 0.16
C ASP A 56 11.55 -7.57 -0.45
N ASP A 57 10.88 -8.34 0.41
CA ASP A 57 9.87 -9.32 0.02
C ASP A 57 8.61 -8.70 -0.58
N MET A 58 8.30 -7.47 -0.19
CA MET A 58 7.11 -6.74 -0.59
C MET A 58 7.33 -5.99 -1.91
N ARG A 59 8.56 -5.97 -2.46
CA ARG A 59 8.88 -5.30 -3.73
C ARG A 59 7.87 -5.62 -4.83
N ASP A 60 7.66 -6.89 -5.16
CA ASP A 60 6.73 -7.26 -6.24
C ASP A 60 5.29 -6.80 -5.97
N ALA A 61 4.85 -6.81 -4.70
CA ALA A 61 3.53 -6.34 -4.31
C ALA A 61 3.41 -4.81 -4.45
N VAL A 62 4.44 -4.06 -4.03
CA VAL A 62 4.51 -2.60 -4.19
C VAL A 62 4.49 -2.23 -5.67
N HIS A 63 5.29 -2.92 -6.49
CA HIS A 63 5.29 -2.73 -7.94
C HIS A 63 3.93 -3.07 -8.57
N ALA A 64 3.32 -4.20 -8.21
CA ALA A 64 2.01 -4.59 -8.73
C ALA A 64 0.90 -3.60 -8.35
N ALA A 65 0.92 -3.09 -7.12
CA ALA A 65 -0.03 -2.08 -6.65
C ALA A 65 0.17 -0.76 -7.38
N ARG A 66 1.43 -0.28 -7.47
CA ARG A 66 1.76 0.95 -8.16
C ARG A 66 1.50 0.85 -9.65
N ALA A 67 1.63 -0.31 -10.29
CA ALA A 67 1.38 -0.50 -11.71
C ALA A 67 -0.13 -0.51 -12.09
N ALA A 68 -1.04 -0.64 -11.12
CA ALA A 68 -2.46 -0.80 -11.38
C ALA A 68 -3.11 0.45 -12.00
N ARG A 69 -3.81 0.30 -13.14
CA ARG A 69 -4.52 1.38 -13.83
C ARG A 69 -6.03 1.16 -13.81
N TYR A 70 -6.79 2.20 -13.53
CA TYR A 70 -8.25 2.13 -13.65
C TYR A 70 -8.66 1.91 -15.12
N PRO A 71 -9.64 1.03 -15.42
CA PRO A 71 -10.37 0.16 -14.50
C PRO A 71 -9.58 -1.08 -14.07
N VAL A 72 -9.59 -1.38 -12.76
CA VAL A 72 -8.97 -2.60 -12.21
C VAL A 72 -10.08 -3.58 -11.80
N PRO A 73 -10.06 -4.84 -12.26
CA PRO A 73 -11.00 -5.86 -11.80
C PRO A 73 -10.90 -6.10 -10.29
N VAL A 74 -12.05 -6.35 -9.63
CA VAL A 74 -12.08 -6.62 -8.19
C VAL A 74 -11.23 -7.83 -7.81
N SER A 75 -11.22 -8.88 -8.63
CA SER A 75 -10.35 -10.06 -8.42
C SER A 75 -8.88 -9.67 -8.35
N ARG A 76 -8.42 -8.79 -9.26
CA ARG A 76 -7.04 -8.29 -9.26
C ARG A 76 -6.73 -7.42 -8.05
N ILE A 77 -7.67 -6.59 -7.62
CA ILE A 77 -7.53 -5.82 -6.37
C ILE A 77 -7.33 -6.76 -5.18
N LEU A 78 -8.14 -7.81 -5.08
CA LEU A 78 -8.04 -8.79 -4.00
C LEU A 78 -6.73 -9.59 -4.06
N GLU A 79 -6.24 -9.96 -5.25
CA GLU A 79 -4.93 -10.58 -5.43
C GLU A 79 -3.80 -9.72 -4.86
N ILE A 80 -3.76 -8.44 -5.20
CA ILE A 80 -2.73 -7.52 -4.70
C ILE A 80 -2.86 -7.34 -3.18
N ARG A 81 -4.08 -7.19 -2.65
CA ARG A 81 -4.30 -7.02 -1.21
C ARG A 81 -3.95 -8.25 -0.36
N LYS A 82 -3.83 -9.44 -0.95
CA LYS A 82 -3.42 -10.65 -0.21
C LYS A 82 -1.97 -10.59 0.28
N PHE A 83 -1.12 -9.79 -0.37
CA PHE A 83 0.29 -9.64 0.05
C PHE A 83 0.41 -9.02 1.44
N CYS A 84 -0.43 -8.01 1.73
CA CYS A 84 -0.57 -7.46 3.07
C CYS A 84 -2.06 -7.19 3.38
N PRO A 85 -2.75 -8.14 4.04
CA PRO A 85 -4.14 -7.96 4.44
C PRO A 85 -4.30 -6.78 5.40
N ALA A 86 -5.46 -6.13 5.38
CA ALA A 86 -5.76 -5.09 6.36
C ALA A 86 -5.90 -5.71 7.76
N ALA A 87 -5.25 -5.11 8.75
CA ALA A 87 -5.38 -5.46 10.16
C ALA A 87 -5.60 -4.21 11.00
N ILE A 88 -6.08 -4.42 12.22
CA ILE A 88 -6.10 -3.38 13.25
C ILE A 88 -4.67 -3.22 13.73
N GLY A 89 -4.21 -1.97 13.82
CA GLY A 89 -2.85 -1.70 14.25
C GLY A 89 -2.59 -2.13 15.69
N THR A 90 -1.35 -2.46 15.98
CA THR A 90 -0.88 -2.93 17.30
C THR A 90 0.43 -2.24 17.67
N ASP A 91 0.90 -2.42 18.91
CA ASP A 91 2.17 -1.84 19.35
C ASP A 91 3.36 -2.34 18.51
N SER A 92 3.27 -3.54 17.93
CA SER A 92 4.32 -4.06 17.03
C SER A 92 4.50 -3.22 15.77
N ASP A 93 3.47 -2.46 15.34
CA ASP A 93 3.61 -1.56 14.19
C ASP A 93 4.56 -0.40 14.52
N LEU A 94 4.46 0.13 15.74
CA LEU A 94 5.33 1.22 16.21
C LEU A 94 6.75 0.73 16.46
N ASP A 95 6.90 -0.47 17.03
CA ASP A 95 8.21 -1.09 17.23
C ASP A 95 8.90 -1.38 15.89
N ALA A 96 8.17 -1.91 14.91
CA ALA A 96 8.68 -2.12 13.56
C ALA A 96 9.07 -0.81 12.88
N ALA A 97 8.23 0.22 12.97
CA ALA A 97 8.53 1.54 12.41
C ALA A 97 9.80 2.13 13.04
N ARG A 98 9.98 1.97 14.36
CA ARG A 98 11.19 2.42 15.05
C ARG A 98 12.42 1.64 14.60
N SER A 99 12.34 0.30 14.55
CA SER A 99 13.45 -0.55 14.07
C SER A 99 13.92 -0.12 12.69
N LEU A 100 12.98 0.06 11.75
CA LEU A 100 13.28 0.51 10.40
C LEU A 100 14.01 1.86 10.38
N LEU A 101 13.50 2.85 11.13
CA LEU A 101 14.07 4.20 11.14
C LEU A 101 15.45 4.26 11.83
N ASP A 102 15.67 3.42 12.84
CA ASP A 102 16.94 3.32 13.58
C ASP A 102 17.99 2.50 12.81
N ASN A 103 17.61 1.73 11.78
CA ASN A 103 18.52 0.96 10.92
C ASN A 103 18.56 1.48 9.47
N PRO A 104 19.60 2.28 9.08
CA PRO A 104 19.70 2.85 7.74
C PRO A 104 19.83 1.83 6.60
N ALA A 105 20.26 0.60 6.87
CA ALA A 105 20.34 -0.45 5.85
C ALA A 105 18.94 -0.98 5.52
N GLU A 106 18.14 -1.31 6.56
CA GLU A 106 16.76 -1.74 6.42
C GLU A 106 15.91 -0.64 5.74
N TYR A 107 16.03 0.60 6.20
CA TYR A 107 15.29 1.73 5.63
C TYR A 107 15.60 1.93 4.13
N ARG A 108 16.87 1.81 3.74
CA ARG A 108 17.26 1.94 2.32
C ARG A 108 16.71 0.80 1.49
N ALA A 109 16.80 -0.44 1.98
CA ALA A 109 16.26 -1.61 1.28
C ALA A 109 14.75 -1.46 1.02
N ALA A 110 14.01 -0.96 2.02
CA ALA A 110 12.58 -0.68 1.88
C ALA A 110 12.31 0.42 0.85
N LEU A 111 13.10 1.50 0.83
CA LEU A 111 12.96 2.55 -0.18
C LEU A 111 13.27 2.05 -1.60
N ASP A 112 14.20 1.10 -1.76
CA ASP A 112 14.56 0.52 -3.05
C ASP A 112 13.43 -0.36 -3.64
N ALA A 113 12.36 -0.66 -2.90
CA ALA A 113 11.15 -1.28 -3.44
C ALA A 113 10.19 -0.28 -4.10
N ILE A 114 10.43 1.02 -3.94
CA ILE A 114 9.66 2.06 -4.59
C ILE A 114 10.24 2.29 -6.00
N PRO A 115 9.51 1.99 -7.09
CA PRO A 115 9.96 2.33 -8.42
C PRO A 115 10.09 3.84 -8.60
N ASP A 116 11.06 4.25 -9.41
CA ASP A 116 11.23 5.66 -9.82
C ASP A 116 9.96 6.21 -10.47
N GLU A 117 9.65 7.47 -10.20
CA GLU A 117 8.46 8.16 -10.72
C GLU A 117 8.39 8.10 -12.27
N GLY A 118 9.56 8.10 -12.94
CA GLY A 118 9.66 8.00 -14.40
C GLY A 118 9.27 6.63 -14.97
N THR A 119 9.30 5.55 -14.17
CA THR A 119 8.91 4.20 -14.60
C THR A 119 7.40 4.09 -14.85
N TYR A 120 6.61 5.02 -14.30
CA TYR A 120 5.15 4.98 -14.37
C TYR A 120 4.53 6.18 -15.10
N ALA A 121 5.37 6.99 -15.75
CA ALA A 121 4.90 8.07 -16.61
C ALA A 121 3.95 7.52 -17.69
N PRO A 122 2.83 8.20 -17.96
CA PRO A 122 1.95 7.81 -19.05
C PRO A 122 2.73 7.83 -20.37
N GLN A 123 2.73 6.72 -21.09
CA GLN A 123 3.28 6.66 -22.44
C GLN A 123 2.43 7.59 -23.31
N THR A 124 3.03 8.64 -23.86
CA THR A 124 2.39 9.52 -24.82
C THR A 124 2.15 8.73 -26.11
N GLU A 125 0.88 8.47 -26.42
CA GLU A 125 0.40 8.14 -27.77
C GLU A 125 0.16 9.42 -28.59
#